data_AF-A0A964KQJ4-F1
#
_entry.id   AF-A0A964KQJ4-F1
#
_cell.length_a   1.000
_cell.length_b   1.000
_cell.length_c   1.000
_cell.angle_alpha   90.00
_cell.angle_beta   90.00
_cell.angle_gamma   90.00
#
_symmetry.space_group_name_H-M   'P 1'
#
loop_
_entity.id
_entity.type
_entity.pdbx_description
1 polymer ?
#
loop_
_entity_poly.entity_id
_entity_poly.type
_entity_poly.pdbx_seq_one_letter_code
_entity_poly.pdbx_strand_id
1 'polypeptide(L)'
;MFAVAGFAALHGIAWGTRSPIMQAIRADYFGRTHFGSISGWSSILTTFGPILGPTIAGFLYDWTGSYRAGFTVVAVMAAVGSIFFVLSTRPAPPKRDPVEVSAAH
;
A
#
# COMPACT_ATOMS: atom_id res chain seq x y z
N MET A 1 27.23 -11.36 -11.24
CA MET A 1 26.09 -12.28 -11.39
C MET A 1 25.49 -12.73 -10.06
N PHE A 2 26.25 -13.28 -9.11
CA PHE A 2 25.72 -13.73 -7.81
C PHE A 2 25.02 -12.64 -6.98
N ALA A 3 25.56 -11.41 -6.95
CA ALA A 3 24.91 -10.28 -6.25
C ALA A 3 23.55 -9.90 -6.86
N VAL A 4 23.46 -9.93 -8.20
CA VAL A 4 22.20 -9.64 -8.93
C VAL A 4 21.18 -10.76 -8.69
N ALA A 5 21.61 -12.01 -8.70
CA ALA A 5 20.76 -13.16 -8.38
C ALA A 5 20.25 -13.11 -6.93
N GLY A 6 21.13 -12.77 -5.98
CA GLY A 6 20.74 -12.56 -4.58
C GLY A 6 19.74 -11.43 -4.41
N PHE A 7 19.98 -10.28 -5.06
CA PHE A 7 19.03 -9.16 -5.07
C PHE A 7 17.67 -9.57 -5.67
N ALA A 8 17.66 -10.23 -6.82
CA ALA A 8 16.44 -10.66 -7.48
C ALA A 8 15.62 -11.64 -6.63
N ALA A 9 16.30 -12.59 -5.96
CA ALA A 9 15.65 -13.53 -5.04
C ALA A 9 15.02 -12.81 -3.85
N LEU A 10 15.78 -11.92 -3.19
CA LEU A 10 15.28 -11.14 -2.04
C LEU A 10 14.12 -10.23 -2.43
N HIS A 11 14.25 -9.55 -3.57
CA HIS A 11 13.21 -8.67 -4.09
C HIS A 11 11.94 -9.44 -4.46
N GLY A 12 12.08 -10.58 -5.13
CA GLY A 12 10.98 -11.47 -5.49
C GLY A 12 10.25 -11.99 -4.26
N ILE A 13 10.97 -12.45 -3.24
CA ILE A 13 10.38 -12.88 -1.96
C ILE A 13 9.65 -11.71 -1.30
N ALA A 14 10.28 -10.55 -1.18
CA ALA A 14 9.69 -9.39 -0.51
C ALA A 14 8.38 -8.94 -1.17
N TRP A 15 8.34 -8.88 -2.51
CA TRP A 15 7.12 -8.53 -3.25
C TRP A 15 6.07 -9.64 -3.21
N GLY A 16 6.50 -10.90 -3.33
CA GLY A 16 5.64 -12.07 -3.26
C GLY A 16 4.92 -12.21 -1.92
N THR A 17 5.60 -11.96 -0.80
CA THR A 17 5.00 -11.99 0.54
C THR A 17 4.17 -10.76 0.86
N ARG A 18 4.55 -9.58 0.34
CA ARG A 18 3.82 -8.33 0.59
C ARG A 18 2.37 -8.39 0.12
N SER A 19 2.12 -8.94 -1.07
CA SER A 19 0.78 -8.98 -1.66
C SER A 19 -0.26 -9.71 -0.78
N PRO A 20 -0.06 -10.97 -0.36
CA PRO A 20 -1.01 -11.67 0.51
C PRO A 20 -1.10 -11.06 1.91
N ILE A 21 0.01 -10.58 2.49
CA ILE A 21 0.01 -9.92 3.80
C ILE A 21 -0.87 -8.66 3.78
N MET A 22 -0.75 -7.84 2.74
CA MET A 22 -1.57 -6.63 2.60
C MET A 22 -3.06 -6.94 2.42
N GLN A 23 -3.40 -8.05 1.76
CA GLN A 23 -4.79 -8.50 1.66
C GLN A 23 -5.31 -9.02 3.00
N ALA A 24 -4.52 -9.81 3.73
CA ALA A 24 -4.88 -10.30 5.07
C ALA A 24 -5.10 -9.13 6.04
N ILE A 25 -4.17 -8.18 6.11
CA ILE A 25 -4.30 -6.99 6.97
C ILE A 25 -5.57 -6.22 6.64
N ARG A 26 -5.87 -5.97 5.36
CA ARG A 26 -7.09 -5.26 4.97
C ARG A 26 -8.36 -6.05 5.31
N ALA A 27 -8.33 -7.37 5.22
CA ALA A 27 -9.46 -8.23 5.55
C ALA A 27 -9.72 -8.24 7.06
N ASP A 28 -8.65 -8.31 7.85
CA ASP A 28 -8.69 -8.23 9.31
C ASP A 28 -9.08 -6.83 9.79
N TYR A 29 -8.68 -5.77 9.08
CA TYR A 29 -8.96 -4.38 9.46
C TYR A 29 -10.38 -3.93 9.14
N PHE A 30 -10.90 -4.25 7.95
CA PHE A 30 -12.14 -3.64 7.46
C PHE A 30 -13.34 -4.60 7.44
N GLY A 31 -13.13 -5.86 7.79
CA GLY A 31 -14.13 -6.91 7.64
C GLY A 31 -14.52 -7.13 6.18
N ARG A 32 -15.35 -8.15 5.94
CA ARG A 32 -15.67 -8.61 4.58
C ARG A 32 -16.59 -7.64 3.81
N THR A 33 -17.28 -6.74 4.51
CA THR A 33 -18.39 -5.94 3.96
C THR A 33 -17.93 -4.74 3.12
N HIS A 34 -16.82 -4.08 3.48
CA HIS A 34 -16.30 -2.91 2.74
C HIS A 34 -14.93 -3.17 2.06
N PHE A 35 -14.43 -4.40 2.16
CA PHE A 35 -13.11 -4.79 1.64
C PHE A 35 -12.96 -4.55 0.13
N GLY A 36 -14.00 -4.81 -0.66
CA GLY A 36 -14.00 -4.61 -2.11
C GLY A 36 -13.80 -3.15 -2.51
N SER A 37 -14.54 -2.23 -1.91
CA SER A 37 -14.43 -0.79 -2.20
C SER A 37 -13.08 -0.22 -1.77
N ILE A 38 -12.57 -0.60 -0.60
CA ILE A 38 -11.26 -0.15 -0.11
C ILE A 38 -10.12 -0.69 -0.99
N SER A 39 -10.22 -1.95 -1.39
CA SER A 39 -9.25 -2.58 -2.30
C SER A 39 -9.30 -1.95 -3.69
N GLY A 40 -10.49 -1.56 -4.17
CA GLY A 40 -10.68 -0.82 -5.42
C GLY A 40 -10.00 0.55 -5.39
N TRP A 41 -10.30 1.35 -4.37
CA TRP A 41 -9.65 2.66 -4.18
C TRP A 41 -8.13 2.55 -4.02
N SER A 42 -7.67 1.56 -3.24
CA SER A 42 -6.24 1.28 -3.09
C SER A 42 -5.60 0.95 -4.44
N SER A 43 -6.26 0.12 -5.26
CA SER A 43 -5.76 -0.29 -6.58
C SER A 43 -5.55 0.92 -7.50
N ILE A 44 -6.52 1.85 -7.53
CA ILE A 44 -6.40 3.10 -8.30
C ILE A 44 -5.14 3.86 -7.89
N LEU A 45 -4.91 4.04 -6.59
CA LEU A 45 -3.73 4.75 -6.08
C LEU A 45 -2.42 4.03 -6.46
N THR A 46 -2.35 2.70 -6.35
CA THR A 46 -1.15 1.94 -6.75
C THR A 46 -0.89 1.91 -8.24
N THR A 47 -1.92 2.02 -9.08
CA THR A 47 -1.77 2.04 -10.55
C THR A 47 -1.41 3.43 -11.05
N PHE A 48 -2.15 4.46 -10.60
CA PHE A 48 -1.96 5.82 -11.09
C PHE A 48 -0.86 6.58 -10.36
N GLY A 49 -0.59 6.28 -9.09
CA GLY A 49 0.45 6.96 -8.31
C GLY A 49 1.84 6.96 -8.99
N PRO A 50 2.35 5.80 -9.43
CA PRO A 50 3.62 5.73 -10.16
C PRO A 50 3.63 6.45 -11.49
N ILE A 51 2.48 6.66 -12.12
CA ILE A 51 2.34 7.41 -13.37
C ILE A 51 2.33 8.91 -13.06
N LEU A 52 1.47 9.33 -12.13
CA LEU A 52 1.26 10.73 -11.77
C LEU A 52 2.51 11.34 -11.12
N GLY A 53 3.22 10.62 -10.27
CA GLY A 53 4.37 11.15 -9.53
C GLY A 53 5.45 11.75 -10.43
N PRO A 54 6.08 10.97 -11.33
CA PRO A 54 7.08 11.47 -12.27
C PRO A 54 6.50 12.48 -13.27
N THR A 55 5.26 12.29 -13.72
CA THR A 55 4.62 13.20 -14.68
C THR A 55 4.45 14.60 -14.10
N ILE A 56 3.94 14.69 -12.87
CA ILE A 56 3.79 15.95 -12.15
C ILE A 56 5.18 16.55 -11.88
N ALA A 57 6.14 15.76 -11.40
CA ALA A 57 7.49 16.25 -11.13
C ALA A 57 8.19 16.80 -12.39
N GLY A 58 8.04 16.13 -13.54
CA GLY A 58 8.56 16.58 -14.83
C GLY A 58 7.90 17.87 -15.30
N PHE A 59 6.56 17.94 -15.26
CA PHE A 59 5.83 19.16 -15.62
C PHE A 59 6.21 20.36 -14.74
N LEU A 60 6.36 20.15 -13.43
CA LEU A 60 6.82 21.19 -12.51
C LEU A 60 8.27 21.61 -12.80
N TYR A 61 9.13 20.67 -13.20
CA TYR A 61 10.48 21.00 -13.64
C TYR A 61 10.46 21.84 -14.91
N ASP A 62 9.65 21.49 -15.91
CA ASP A 62 9.55 22.23 -17.17
C ASP A 62 9.12 23.69 -16.96
N TRP A 63 8.25 23.94 -15.97
CA TRP A 63 7.76 25.28 -15.68
C TRP A 63 8.68 26.10 -14.75
N THR A 64 9.30 25.46 -13.77
CA THR A 64 10.10 26.14 -12.73
C THR A 64 11.61 26.06 -12.96
N GLY A 65 12.06 25.19 -13.85
CA GLY A 65 13.46 24.83 -14.05
C GLY A 65 14.08 24.06 -12.87
N SER A 66 13.29 23.62 -11.89
CA SER A 66 13.81 23.00 -10.66
C SER A 66 12.92 21.87 -10.12
N TYR A 67 13.55 20.77 -9.69
CA TYR A 67 12.85 19.66 -9.04
C TYR A 67 12.39 19.98 -7.61
N ARG A 68 12.84 21.10 -7.03
CA ARG A 68 12.49 21.46 -5.65
C ARG A 68 10.98 21.57 -5.47
N ALA A 69 10.27 22.13 -6.46
CA ALA A 69 8.82 22.22 -6.43
C ALA A 69 8.16 20.82 -6.52
N GLY A 70 8.59 19.98 -7.45
CA GLY A 70 8.09 18.60 -7.59
C GLY A 70 8.28 17.76 -6.34
N PHE A 71 9.48 17.77 -5.74
CA PHE A 71 9.74 17.05 -4.50
C PHE A 71 8.99 17.62 -3.30
N THR A 72 8.79 18.93 -3.24
CA THR A 72 7.97 19.54 -2.17
C THR A 72 6.53 19.06 -2.24
N VAL A 73 5.95 18.97 -3.45
CA VAL A 73 4.58 18.44 -3.64
C VAL A 73 4.49 16.99 -3.15
N VAL A 74 5.43 16.13 -3.57
CA VAL A 74 5.48 14.73 -3.13
C VAL A 74 5.64 14.63 -1.61
N ALA A 75 6.50 15.46 -1.01
CA ALA A 75 6.71 15.48 0.43
C ALA A 75 5.43 15.88 1.21
N VAL A 76 4.70 16.91 0.74
CA VAL A 76 3.43 17.33 1.35
C VAL A 76 2.39 16.22 1.24
N MET A 77 2.25 15.57 0.07
CA MET A 77 1.33 14.45 -0.10
C MET A 77 1.67 13.29 0.85
N ALA A 78 2.95 12.95 0.98
CA ALA A 78 3.40 11.90 1.89
C ALA A 78 3.12 12.26 3.36
N ALA A 79 3.35 13.51 3.76
CA ALA A 79 3.06 13.99 5.11
C ALA A 79 1.56 13.90 5.43
N VAL A 80 0.70 14.33 4.52
CA VAL A 80 -0.76 14.22 4.66
C VAL A 80 -1.20 12.76 4.78
N GLY A 81 -0.67 11.87 3.92
CA GLY A 81 -0.96 10.43 3.99
C GLY A 81 -0.51 9.81 5.32
N SER A 82 0.67 10.21 5.82
CA SER A 82 1.18 9.78 7.13
C SER A 82 0.27 10.23 8.28
N ILE A 83 -0.21 11.48 8.26
CA ILE A 83 -1.15 11.99 9.26
C ILE A 83 -2.44 11.17 9.26
N PHE A 84 -3.03 10.91 8.08
CA PHE A 84 -4.23 10.08 7.99
C PHE A 84 -3.99 8.64 8.46
N PHE A 85 -2.82 8.08 8.19
CA PHE A 85 -2.46 6.74 8.65
C PHE A 85 -2.35 6.68 10.18
N VAL A 86 -1.71 7.66 10.81
CA VAL A 86 -1.59 7.76 12.27
C VAL A 86 -2.96 7.96 12.93
N LEU A 87 -3.84 8.76 12.31
CA LEU A 87 -5.19 9.01 12.79
C LEU A 87 -6.17 7.86 12.52
N SER A 88 -5.81 6.90 11.66
CA SER A 88 -6.66 5.74 11.39
C SER A 88 -6.70 4.80 12.60
N THR A 89 -7.88 4.72 13.23
CA THR A 89 -8.13 3.88 14.40
C THR A 89 -7.82 2.41 14.11
N ARG A 90 -7.02 1.76 14.96
CA ARG A 90 -6.80 0.30 14.90
C ARG A 90 -8.14 -0.41 15.12
N PRO A 91 -8.62 -1.23 14.17
CA PRO A 91 -9.84 -1.99 14.33
C PRO A 91 -9.69 -2.99 15.47
N ALA A 92 -10.76 -3.21 16.24
CA ALA A 92 -10.80 -4.26 17.22
C ALA A 92 -10.53 -5.61 16.52
N PRO A 93 -9.70 -6.50 17.09
CA PRO A 93 -9.38 -7.78 16.47
C PRO A 93 -10.66 -8.52 16.08
N PRO A 94 -10.73 -9.14 14.89
CA PRO A 94 -11.86 -9.96 14.51
C PRO A 94 -12.10 -11.00 15.61
N LYS A 95 -13.30 -11.03 16.19
CA LYS A 95 -13.69 -12.08 17.13
C LYS A 95 -13.65 -13.39 16.33
N ARG A 96 -12.61 -14.21 16.56
CA ARG A 96 -12.53 -15.55 15.98
C ARG A 96 -13.70 -16.33 16.58
N ASP A 97 -14.76 -16.54 15.81
CA ASP A 97 -15.72 -17.57 16.18
C ASP A 97 -14.95 -18.89 16.29
N PRO A 98 -15.10 -19.66 17.38
CA PRO A 98 -14.41 -20.93 17.52
C PRO A 98 -14.73 -21.75 16.28
N VAL A 99 -13.71 -22.09 15.51
CA VAL A 99 -13.86 -23.09 14.46
C VAL A 99 -14.36 -24.33 15.17
N GLU A 100 -15.59 -24.71 14.89
CA GLU A 100 -16.24 -25.91 15.41
C GLU A 100 -15.50 -27.12 14.84
N VAL A 101 -14.34 -27.42 15.43
CA VAL A 101 -13.57 -28.67 15.24
C VAL A 101 -14.29 -29.80 16.02
N SER A 102 -15.61 -29.91 15.86
CA SER A 102 -16.46 -30.82 16.65
C SER A 102 -17.64 -31.39 15.87
N ALA A 103 -17.48 -31.66 14.56
CA ALA A 103 -18.48 -32.42 13.79
C ALA A 103 -17.87 -33.52 12.91
N ALA A 104 -16.69 -34.03 13.28
CA ALA A 104 -16.12 -35.25 12.70
C ALA A 104 -15.57 -36.14 13.82
N HIS A 105 -16.46 -36.54 14.73
CA HIS A 105 -16.33 -37.72 15.58
C HIS A 105 -17.60 -38.55 15.43
#